data_AF-A0A1V5CGT8-F1
#
_entry.id   AF-A0A1V5CGT8-F1
#
_cell.length_a   1.000
_cell.length_b   1.000
_cell.length_c   1.000
_cell.angle_alpha   90.00
_cell.angle_beta   90.00
_cell.angle_gamma   90.00
#
_symmetry.space_group_name_H-M   'P 1'
#
loop_
_entity.id
_entity.type
_entity.pdbx_description
1 polymer ?
#
loop_
_entity_poly.entity_id
_entity_poly.type
_entity_poly.pdbx_seq_one_letter_code
_entity_poly.pdbx_strand_id
1 'polypeptide(L)'
;MANWISTHLSPILRERNQTLGESCLSADRFAHLLTMLEKGVINAHGAKEVLLQLLEQNESPEKLVEKGHFRQVSNTTELEAIIDRVIADHPSDVEDFRKGNGKVLGFLMGLAMKASRGKANPKLLKETFTKRLA
;
A
#
# COMPACT_ATOMS: atom_id res chain seq x y z
N MET A 1 1.11 16.09 -4.40
CA MET A 1 0.16 16.24 -5.53
C MET A 1 0.85 16.41 -6.89
N ALA A 2 1.71 17.42 -7.09
CA ALA A 2 2.36 17.69 -8.40
C ALA A 2 3.08 16.48 -9.02
N ASN A 3 3.83 15.71 -8.20
CA ASN A 3 4.49 14.50 -8.66
C ASN A 3 3.50 13.49 -9.28
N TRP A 4 2.38 13.23 -8.60
CA TRP A 4 1.37 12.26 -9.06
C TRP A 4 0.70 12.66 -10.37
N ILE A 5 0.54 13.97 -10.61
CA ILE A 5 0.02 14.45 -11.89
C ILE A 5 0.99 14.09 -13.01
N SER A 6 2.27 14.46 -12.86
CA SER A 6 3.29 14.24 -13.89
C SER A 6 3.64 12.77 -14.11
N THR A 7 3.67 11.95 -13.05
CA THR A 7 4.15 10.56 -13.12
C THR A 7 3.05 9.53 -13.36
N HIS A 8 1.79 9.86 -13.07
CA HIS A 8 0.69 8.90 -13.16
C HIS A 8 -0.46 9.44 -14.01
N LEU A 9 -1.05 10.57 -13.66
CA LEU A 9 -2.22 11.09 -14.38
C LEU A 9 -1.91 11.43 -15.84
N SER A 10 -0.86 12.21 -16.11
CA SER A 10 -0.50 12.64 -17.46
C SER A 10 -0.15 11.48 -18.40
N PRO A 11 0.65 10.47 -17.99
CA PRO A 11 0.85 9.26 -18.79
C PRO A 11 -0.45 8.52 -19.12
N ILE A 12 -1.32 8.29 -18.12
CA ILE A 12 -2.58 7.56 -18.31
C ILE A 12 -3.49 8.28 -19.33
N LEU A 13 -3.62 9.59 -19.21
CA LEU A 13 -4.42 10.39 -20.14
C LEU A 13 -3.86 10.33 -21.58
N ARG A 14 -2.53 10.40 -21.73
CA ARG A 14 -1.89 10.25 -23.05
C ARG A 14 -2.08 8.86 -23.66
N GLU A 15 -1.90 7.80 -22.87
CA GLU A 15 -2.11 6.43 -23.31
C GLU A 15 -3.55 6.18 -23.79
N ARG A 16 -4.51 6.85 -23.14
CA ARG A 16 -5.93 6.77 -23.48
C ARG A 16 -6.37 7.77 -24.57
N ASN A 17 -5.46 8.60 -25.07
CA ASN A 17 -5.77 9.73 -25.96
C ASN A 17 -6.95 10.59 -25.45
N GLN A 18 -7.00 10.81 -24.14
CA GLN A 18 -8.10 11.46 -23.44
C GLN A 18 -7.60 12.72 -22.74
N THR A 19 -8.40 13.77 -22.73
CA THR A 19 -8.17 14.98 -21.92
C THR A 19 -8.82 14.85 -20.55
N LEU A 20 -8.39 15.67 -19.58
CA LEU A 20 -8.99 15.66 -18.25
C LEU A 20 -10.50 15.97 -18.29
N GLY A 21 -10.94 16.85 -19.19
CA GLY A 21 -12.35 17.23 -19.34
C GLY A 21 -13.24 16.13 -19.93
N GLU A 22 -12.65 15.13 -20.61
CA GLU A 22 -13.36 13.96 -21.11
C GLU A 22 -13.44 12.84 -20.07
N SER A 23 -12.72 12.97 -18.94
CA SER A 23 -12.72 12.00 -17.86
C SER A 23 -13.77 12.36 -16.80
N CYS A 24 -14.18 11.37 -16.00
CA CYS A 24 -15.02 11.66 -14.85
C CYS A 24 -14.24 12.42 -13.76
N LEU A 25 -12.91 12.30 -13.70
CA LEU A 25 -12.08 12.72 -12.57
C LEU A 25 -12.24 14.20 -12.22
N SER A 26 -12.59 14.47 -10.96
CA SER A 26 -12.64 15.82 -10.40
C SER A 26 -11.46 16.09 -9.48
N ALA A 27 -11.09 17.37 -9.33
CA ALA A 27 -9.99 17.80 -8.46
C ALA A 27 -10.18 17.36 -7.00
N ASP A 28 -11.42 17.45 -6.49
CA ASP A 28 -11.78 17.01 -5.13
C ASP A 28 -11.53 15.51 -4.93
N ARG A 29 -12.02 14.67 -5.85
CA ARG A 29 -11.84 13.21 -5.76
C ARG A 29 -10.37 12.80 -5.91
N PHE A 30 -9.62 13.51 -6.76
CA PHE A 30 -8.18 13.30 -6.87
C PHE A 30 -7.45 13.70 -5.59
N ALA A 31 -7.78 14.84 -4.99
CA ALA A 31 -7.22 15.27 -3.71
C ALA A 31 -7.50 14.24 -2.61
N HIS A 32 -8.74 13.74 -2.54
CA HIS A 32 -9.15 12.74 -1.57
C HIS A 32 -8.36 11.43 -1.73
N LEU A 33 -8.21 10.93 -2.97
CA LEU A 33 -7.37 9.76 -3.24
C LEU A 33 -5.95 9.92 -2.69
N LEU A 34 -5.34 11.10 -2.92
CA LEU A 34 -3.99 11.38 -2.43
C LEU A 34 -3.94 11.48 -0.89
N THR A 35 -4.97 12.06 -0.26
CA THR A 35 -5.09 12.06 1.20
C THR A 35 -5.18 10.64 1.78
N MET A 36 -5.92 9.74 1.12
CA MET A 36 -5.99 8.33 1.55
C MET A 36 -4.62 7.64 1.45
N LEU A 37 -3.86 7.91 0.38
CA LEU A 37 -2.50 7.42 0.22
C LEU A 37 -1.55 7.97 1.30
N GLU A 38 -1.62 9.28 1.58
CA GLU A 38 -0.79 9.93 2.60
C GLU A 38 -1.07 9.39 4.00
N LYS A 39 -2.35 9.18 4.33
CA LYS A 39 -2.79 8.57 5.59
C LYS A 39 -2.47 7.07 5.70
N GLY A 40 -1.95 6.43 4.65
CA GLY A 40 -1.66 5.00 4.64
C GLY A 40 -2.93 4.14 4.67
N VAL A 41 -4.06 4.66 4.19
CA VAL A 41 -5.30 3.88 4.01
C VAL A 41 -5.15 2.93 2.82
N ILE A 42 -4.38 3.33 1.81
CA ILE A 42 -4.05 2.55 0.61
C ILE A 42 -2.56 2.69 0.29
N ASN A 43 -2.01 1.72 -0.43
CA ASN A 43 -0.63 1.80 -0.93
C ASN A 43 -0.59 2.47 -2.32
N ALA A 44 0.61 2.72 -2.84
CA ALA A 44 0.79 3.36 -4.14
C ALA A 44 0.19 2.54 -5.31
N HIS A 45 0.13 1.21 -5.19
CA HIS A 45 -0.50 0.36 -6.20
C HIS A 45 -2.02 0.53 -6.19
N GLY A 46 -2.66 0.37 -5.03
CA GLY A 46 -4.11 0.59 -4.87
C GLY A 46 -4.52 2.01 -5.26
N ALA A 47 -3.69 3.02 -4.98
CA ALA A 47 -3.97 4.38 -5.43
C ALA A 47 -3.97 4.52 -6.96
N LYS A 48 -3.10 3.80 -7.68
CA LYS A 48 -3.11 3.78 -9.15
C LYS A 48 -4.36 3.06 -9.69
N GLU A 49 -4.72 1.92 -9.12
CA GLU A 49 -5.91 1.17 -9.53
C GLU A 49 -7.19 2.00 -9.34
N VAL A 50 -7.29 2.72 -8.21
CA VAL A 50 -8.42 3.61 -7.95
C VAL A 50 -8.40 4.82 -8.88
N LEU A 51 -7.23 5.39 -9.19
CA LEU A 51 -7.12 6.50 -10.15
C LEU A 51 -7.67 6.12 -11.54
N LEU A 52 -7.35 4.92 -12.03
CA LEU A 52 -7.87 4.41 -13.30
C LEU A 52 -9.39 4.32 -13.29
N GLN A 53 -9.97 3.83 -12.19
CA GLN A 53 -11.41 3.74 -12.02
C GLN A 53 -12.07 5.13 -11.87
N LEU A 54 -11.45 6.09 -11.19
CA LEU A 54 -11.97 7.45 -11.04
C LEU A 54 -12.05 8.22 -12.37
N LEU A 55 -11.19 7.89 -13.34
CA LEU A 55 -11.22 8.47 -14.68
C LEU A 55 -12.46 8.01 -15.46
N GLU A 56 -12.96 6.81 -15.20
CA GLU A 56 -14.06 6.16 -15.93
C GLU A 56 -15.40 6.24 -15.19
N GLN A 57 -15.37 6.31 -13.86
CA GLN A 57 -16.53 6.16 -13.00
C GLN A 57 -16.78 7.41 -12.17
N ASN A 58 -18.06 7.75 -12.01
CA ASN A 58 -18.49 8.81 -11.11
C ASN A 58 -18.73 8.29 -9.68
N GLU A 59 -17.80 7.49 -9.15
CA GLU A 59 -17.83 7.00 -7.78
C GLU A 59 -16.80 7.71 -6.89
N SER A 60 -17.02 7.67 -5.58
CA SER A 60 -16.08 8.22 -4.59
C SER A 60 -14.86 7.30 -4.43
N PRO A 61 -13.65 7.85 -4.20
CA PRO A 61 -12.44 7.06 -3.99
C PRO A 61 -12.60 5.94 -2.96
N GLU A 62 -13.32 6.17 -1.86
CA GLU A 62 -13.52 5.21 -0.78
C GLU A 62 -14.31 3.99 -1.23
N LYS A 63 -15.36 4.19 -2.05
CA LYS A 63 -16.14 3.08 -2.60
C LYS A 63 -15.29 2.20 -3.50
N LEU A 64 -14.44 2.81 -4.33
CA LEU A 64 -13.54 2.10 -5.22
C LEU A 64 -12.45 1.34 -4.44
N VAL A 65 -11.97 1.92 -3.34
CA VAL A 65 -11.04 1.25 -2.41
C VAL A 65 -11.66 0.02 -1.76
N GLU A 66 -12.89 0.13 -1.27
CA GLU A 66 -13.61 -0.98 -0.64
C GLU A 66 -13.93 -2.09 -1.67
N LYS A 67 -14.48 -1.72 -2.84
CA LYS A 67 -14.79 -2.65 -3.94
C LYS A 67 -13.56 -3.40 -4.45
N GLY A 68 -12.43 -2.69 -4.60
CA GLY A 68 -11.17 -3.29 -5.04
C GLY A 68 -10.38 -3.96 -3.91
N HIS A 69 -10.88 -3.94 -2.68
CA HIS A 69 -10.19 -4.42 -1.49
C HIS A 69 -8.76 -3.85 -1.35
N PHE A 70 -8.55 -2.60 -1.75
CA PHE A 70 -7.24 -1.93 -1.78
C PHE A 70 -6.80 -1.36 -0.43
N ARG A 71 -7.67 -1.44 0.58
CA ARG A 71 -7.38 -0.95 1.92
C ARG A 71 -6.16 -1.67 2.51
N GLN A 72 -5.23 -0.90 3.05
CA GLN A 72 -4.07 -1.45 3.74
C GLN A 72 -4.51 -2.10 5.06
N VAL A 73 -3.97 -3.30 5.30
CA VAL A 73 -4.04 -3.94 6.61
C VAL A 73 -3.20 -3.11 7.56
N SER A 74 -3.91 -2.42 8.45
CA SER A 74 -3.36 -1.55 9.49
C SER A 74 -3.79 -2.00 10.88
N ASN A 75 -4.68 -3.00 10.97
CA ASN A 75 -5.12 -3.52 12.25
C ASN A 75 -3.97 -4.32 12.86
N THR A 76 -3.54 -3.91 14.05
CA THR A 76 -2.39 -4.47 14.76
C THR A 76 -2.53 -5.97 14.94
N THR A 77 -3.73 -6.50 15.22
CA THR A 77 -3.94 -7.93 15.43
C THR A 77 -3.68 -8.78 14.19
N GLU A 78 -4.10 -8.33 13.00
CA GLU A 78 -3.88 -9.07 11.75
C GLU A 78 -2.40 -9.00 11.33
N LEU A 79 -1.77 -7.83 11.52
CA LEU A 79 -0.33 -7.64 11.33
C LEU A 79 0.49 -8.53 12.26
N GLU A 80 0.14 -8.59 13.54
CA GLU A 80 0.80 -9.44 14.53
C GLU A 80 0.67 -10.92 14.19
N ALA A 81 -0.51 -11.38 13.76
CA ALA A 81 -0.70 -12.77 13.35
C ALA A 81 0.18 -13.15 12.15
N ILE A 82 0.32 -12.24 11.16
CA ILE A 82 1.22 -12.45 10.01
C ILE A 82 2.67 -12.49 10.47
N ILE A 83 3.08 -11.58 11.36
CA ILE A 83 4.45 -11.51 11.87
C ILE A 83 4.79 -12.75 12.69
N ASP A 84 3.93 -13.15 13.62
CA ASP A 84 4.15 -14.33 14.46
C ASP A 84 4.28 -15.59 13.61
N ARG A 85 3.49 -15.71 12.54
CA ARG A 85 3.65 -16.79 11.56
C ARG A 85 5.00 -16.73 10.84
N VAL A 86 5.40 -15.56 10.34
CA VAL A 86 6.69 -15.41 9.65
C VAL A 86 7.85 -15.73 10.59
N ILE A 87 7.79 -15.31 11.86
CA ILE A 87 8.81 -15.62 12.88
C ILE A 87 8.86 -17.13 13.15
N ALA A 88 7.71 -17.77 13.30
CA ALA A 88 7.63 -19.22 13.56
C ALA A 88 8.12 -20.05 12.37
N ASP A 89 7.84 -19.62 11.14
CA ASP A 89 8.27 -20.30 9.91
C ASP A 89 9.77 -20.06 9.60
N HIS A 90 10.39 -19.03 10.20
CA HIS A 90 11.77 -18.59 9.92
C HIS A 90 12.63 -18.38 11.19
N PRO A 91 12.81 -19.41 12.04
CA PRO A 91 13.53 -19.26 13.30
C PRO A 91 15.01 -18.91 13.13
N SER A 92 15.69 -19.46 12.10
CA SER A 92 17.11 -19.20 11.85
C SER A 92 17.38 -17.75 11.44
N ASP A 93 16.49 -17.17 10.62
CA ASP A 93 16.54 -15.76 10.22
C ASP A 93 16.36 -14.83 11.44
N VAL A 94 15.49 -15.21 12.37
CA VAL A 94 15.26 -14.47 13.61
C VAL A 94 16.49 -14.48 14.52
N GLU A 95 17.17 -15.63 14.64
CA GLU A 95 18.44 -15.71 15.38
C GLU A 95 19.53 -14.84 14.75
N ASP A 96 19.65 -14.83 13.43
CA ASP A 96 20.64 -14.01 12.73
C ASP A 96 20.36 -12.51 12.85
N PHE A 97 19.08 -12.11 12.88
CA PHE A 97 18.72 -10.73 13.22
C PHE A 97 19.17 -10.37 14.63
N ARG A 98 18.95 -11.24 15.63
CA ARG A 98 19.38 -11.03 17.02
C ARG A 98 20.90 -10.95 17.19
N LYS A 99 21.65 -11.63 16.32
CA LYS A 99 23.13 -11.51 16.24
C LYS A 99 23.62 -10.20 15.60
N GLY A 100 22.70 -9.32 15.19
CA GLY A 100 23.01 -8.00 14.64
C GLY A 100 22.95 -7.90 13.11
N ASN A 101 22.52 -8.95 12.40
CA ASN A 101 22.37 -8.89 10.95
C ASN A 101 21.07 -8.18 10.54
N GLY A 102 21.11 -6.85 10.49
CA GLY A 102 19.97 -6.03 10.10
C GLY A 102 19.43 -6.27 8.68
N LYS A 103 20.17 -6.96 7.79
CA LYS A 103 19.68 -7.30 6.44
C LYS A 103 18.53 -8.31 6.48
N VAL A 104 18.51 -9.17 7.50
CA VAL A 104 17.49 -10.22 7.64
C VAL A 104 16.10 -9.63 7.88
N LEU A 105 16.02 -8.47 8.55
CA LEU A 105 14.76 -7.76 8.73
C LEU A 105 14.08 -7.41 7.39
N GLY A 106 14.87 -7.01 6.39
CA GLY A 106 14.33 -6.71 5.05
C GLY A 106 13.73 -7.95 4.36
N PHE A 107 14.36 -9.11 4.56
CA PHE A 107 13.85 -10.39 4.06
C PHE A 107 12.55 -10.81 4.75
N LEU A 108 12.51 -10.78 6.09
CA LEU A 108 11.31 -11.09 6.88
C LEU A 108 10.15 -10.12 6.56
N MET A 109 10.45 -8.83 6.38
CA MET A 109 9.47 -7.85 5.91
C MET A 109 8.92 -8.21 4.52
N GLY A 110 9.77 -8.67 3.60
CA GLY A 110 9.34 -9.14 2.28
C GLY A 110 8.38 -10.33 2.35
N LEU A 111 8.67 -11.28 3.23
CA LEU A 111 7.79 -12.45 3.46
C LEU A 111 6.44 -12.03 4.03
N ALA A 112 6.42 -11.16 5.04
CA ALA A 112 5.18 -10.66 5.62
C ALA A 112 4.37 -9.79 4.62
N MET A 113 5.04 -8.99 3.79
CA MET A 113 4.39 -8.27 2.70
C MET A 113 3.75 -9.25 1.71
N LYS A 114 4.42 -10.34 1.36
CA LYS A 114 3.85 -11.39 0.50
C LYS A 114 2.64 -12.08 1.15
N ALA A 115 2.74 -12.43 2.43
CA ALA A 115 1.67 -13.06 3.19
C ALA A 115 0.42 -12.17 3.29
N SER A 116 0.60 -10.86 3.44
CA SER A 116 -0.48 -9.86 3.41
C SER A 116 -0.98 -9.51 2.01
N ARG A 117 -0.47 -10.16 0.95
CA ARG A 117 -0.74 -9.83 -0.47
C ARG A 117 -0.46 -8.35 -0.80
N GLY A 118 0.60 -7.80 -0.21
CA GLY A 118 1.01 -6.40 -0.39
C GLY A 118 0.13 -5.37 0.33
N LYS A 119 -0.81 -5.82 1.18
CA LYS A 119 -1.72 -4.93 1.91
C LYS A 119 -1.16 -4.46 3.24
N ALA A 120 -0.19 -5.15 3.83
CA ALA A 120 0.42 -4.70 5.08
C ALA A 120 1.04 -3.31 4.90
N ASN A 121 0.87 -2.45 5.90
CA ASN A 121 1.53 -1.17 5.93
C ASN A 121 3.04 -1.37 6.25
N PRO A 122 3.98 -0.98 5.36
CA PRO A 122 5.41 -1.23 5.57
C PRO A 122 5.99 -0.57 6.83
N LYS A 123 5.48 0.59 7.23
CA LYS A 123 5.95 1.31 8.42
C LYS A 123 5.54 0.54 9.68
N LEU A 124 4.26 0.20 9.79
CA LEU A 124 3.73 -0.57 10.92
C LEU A 124 4.37 -1.96 10.99
N LEU A 125 4.59 -2.60 9.84
CA LEU A 125 5.23 -3.90 9.77
C LEU A 125 6.66 -3.85 10.32
N LYS A 126 7.46 -2.84 9.91
CA LYS A 126 8.82 -2.65 10.43
C LYS A 126 8.82 -2.41 11.93
N GLU A 127 7.98 -1.50 12.42
CA GLU A 127 7.87 -1.19 13.86
C GLU A 127 7.49 -2.43 14.67
N THR A 128 6.54 -3.22 14.17
CA THR A 128 6.05 -4.41 14.88
C THR A 128 7.08 -5.53 14.88
N PHE A 129 7.79 -5.77 13.77
CA PHE A 129 8.93 -6.69 13.75
C PHE A 129 10.02 -6.27 14.72
N THR A 130 10.41 -4.98 14.72
CA THR A 130 11.43 -4.49 15.66
C THR A 130 11.00 -4.70 17.11
N LYS A 131 9.71 -4.49 17.44
CA LYS A 131 9.18 -4.76 18.79
C LYS A 131 9.16 -6.24 19.16
N ARG A 132 8.85 -7.14 18.22
CA ARG A 132 8.76 -8.60 18.46
C ARG A 132 10.14 -9.28 18.50
N LEU A 133 11.13 -8.70 17.84
CA LEU A 133 12.48 -9.26 17.70
C LEU A 133 13.53 -8.62 18.63
N ALA A 134 13.21 -7.47 19.26
CA ALA A 134 13.97 -6.90 20.37
C ALA A 134 13.95 -7.84 21.59
#